data_AF-A0A3D5CYU3-F1
#
_entry.id   AF-A0A3D5CYU3-F1
#
_cell.length_a   1.000
_cell.length_b   1.000
_cell.length_c   1.000
_cell.angle_alpha   90.00
_cell.angle_beta   90.00
_cell.angle_gamma   90.00
#
_symmetry.space_group_name_H-M   'P 1'
#
loop_
_entity.id
_entity.type
_entity.pdbx_description
1 polymer ?
#
loop_
_entity_poly.entity_id
_entity_poly.type
_entity_poly.pdbx_seq_one_letter_code
_entity_poly.pdbx_strand_id
1 'polypeptide(L)'
;MSDTERNTQVTTPGGGGDKVSYYAYKDSEKAIRDALRAVYQDVVVIKSATDSEAIRDNAVELIYTPVITTASSSDSAFTWPPTFFRVELSCNVTDTKGNLIKTLKVDGNGYAEFSEFKTNLGLAG
;
A
#
# COMPACT_ATOMS: atom_id res chain seq x y z
N MET A 1 -1.81 -2.59 -10.21
CA MET A 1 -0.76 -3.35 -9.51
C MET A 1 -0.36 -4.49 -10.40
N SER A 2 0.87 -4.49 -10.87
CA SER A 2 1.46 -5.60 -11.61
C SER A 2 1.84 -6.74 -10.66
N ASP A 3 2.01 -7.94 -11.21
CA ASP A 3 2.52 -9.08 -10.42
C ASP A 3 3.93 -8.82 -9.89
N THR A 4 4.74 -8.04 -10.61
CA THR A 4 6.06 -7.59 -10.14
C THR A 4 5.95 -6.75 -8.87
N GLU A 5 5.04 -5.77 -8.85
CA GLU A 5 4.82 -4.91 -7.68
C GLU A 5 4.35 -5.71 -6.46
N ARG A 6 3.44 -6.68 -6.64
CA ARG A 6 2.98 -7.55 -5.54
C ARG A 6 4.11 -8.38 -4.92
N ASN A 7 5.07 -8.79 -5.73
CA ASN A 7 6.20 -9.59 -5.28
C ASN A 7 7.39 -8.74 -4.81
N THR A 8 7.28 -7.42 -4.88
CA THR A 8 8.33 -6.51 -4.41
C THR A 8 8.27 -6.39 -2.89
N GLN A 9 9.31 -6.89 -2.23
CA GLN A 9 9.50 -6.70 -0.79
C GLN A 9 10.12 -5.33 -0.54
N VAL A 10 9.51 -4.57 0.35
CA VAL A 10 10.06 -3.32 0.89
C VAL A 10 10.75 -3.64 2.19
N THR A 11 11.92 -3.03 2.42
CA THR A 11 12.63 -3.14 3.69
C THR A 11 12.95 -1.75 4.21
N THR A 12 12.52 -1.47 5.44
CA THR A 12 12.70 -0.18 6.11
C THR A 12 13.40 -0.36 7.46
N PRO A 13 13.99 0.71 8.03
CA PRO A 13 14.59 0.66 9.36
C PRO A 13 13.57 0.32 10.47
N GLY A 14 13.94 -0.61 11.35
CA GLY A 14 13.20 -0.96 12.57
C GLY A 14 13.71 -0.29 13.85
N GLY A 15 14.82 0.46 13.80
CA GLY A 15 15.48 1.00 14.99
C GLY A 15 16.49 0.03 15.60
N GLY A 16 17.47 0.55 16.35
CA GLY A 16 18.52 -0.29 16.94
C GLY A 16 19.42 -1.04 15.93
N GLY A 17 19.41 -0.65 14.65
CA GLY A 17 20.09 -1.37 13.57
C GLY A 17 19.27 -2.49 12.92
N ASP A 18 18.04 -2.72 13.39
CA ASP A 18 17.14 -3.74 12.84
C ASP A 18 16.40 -3.27 11.57
N LYS A 19 15.79 -4.22 10.86
CA LYS A 19 15.05 -4.01 9.62
C LYS A 19 13.68 -4.66 9.67
N VAL A 20 12.68 -3.97 9.12
CA VAL A 20 11.33 -4.50 8.93
C VAL A 20 11.11 -4.72 7.44
N SER A 21 10.64 -5.92 7.07
CA SER A 21 10.38 -6.28 5.68
C SER A 21 8.93 -6.70 5.48
N TYR A 22 8.29 -6.21 4.42
CA TYR A 22 6.88 -6.45 4.11
C TYR A 22 6.61 -6.27 2.61
N TYR A 23 5.44 -6.68 2.13
CA TYR A 23 5.05 -6.58 0.73
C TYR A 23 3.96 -5.52 0.56
N ALA A 24 4.36 -4.25 0.44
CA ALA A 24 3.45 -3.10 0.48
C ALA A 24 2.20 -3.25 -0.42
N TYR A 25 2.38 -3.72 -1.66
CA TYR A 25 1.27 -3.92 -2.59
C TYR A 25 0.41 -5.14 -2.24
N LYS A 26 1.04 -6.29 -1.97
CA LYS A 26 0.33 -7.53 -1.64
C LYS A 26 -0.48 -7.39 -0.35
N ASP A 27 0.10 -6.77 0.66
CA ASP A 27 -0.50 -6.64 1.98
C ASP A 27 -1.62 -5.58 1.98
N SER A 28 -1.52 -4.54 1.14
CA SER A 28 -2.55 -3.50 1.00
C SER A 28 -3.66 -3.82 0.00
N GLU A 29 -3.48 -4.84 -0.85
CA GLU A 29 -4.38 -5.14 -1.96
C GLU A 29 -5.82 -5.38 -1.49
N LYS A 30 -6.01 -6.16 -0.42
CA LYS A 30 -7.34 -6.43 0.12
C LYS A 30 -8.04 -5.14 0.54
N ALA A 31 -7.35 -4.28 1.30
CA ALA A 31 -7.92 -3.03 1.80
C ALA A 31 -8.30 -2.07 0.66
N ILE A 32 -7.43 -1.93 -0.35
CA ILE A 32 -7.71 -1.09 -1.53
C ILE A 32 -8.93 -1.60 -2.30
N ARG A 33 -9.03 -2.93 -2.49
CA ARG A 33 -10.18 -3.54 -3.18
C ARG A 33 -11.47 -3.39 -2.38
N ASP A 34 -11.43 -3.56 -1.08
CA ASP A 34 -12.60 -3.39 -0.21
C ASP A 34 -13.08 -1.94 -0.22
N ALA A 35 -12.15 -0.96 -0.20
CA ALA A 35 -12.49 0.46 -0.30
C ALA A 35 -13.17 0.80 -1.63
N LEU A 36 -12.69 0.25 -2.76
CA LEU A 36 -13.33 0.43 -4.07
C LEU A 36 -14.70 -0.25 -4.12
N ARG A 37 -14.84 -1.45 -3.54
CA ARG A 37 -16.11 -2.22 -3.49
C ARG A 37 -17.18 -1.58 -2.62
N ALA A 38 -16.79 -0.70 -1.70
CA ALA A 38 -17.74 0.09 -0.93
C ALA A 38 -18.46 1.15 -1.78
N VAL A 39 -17.90 1.52 -2.94
CA VAL A 39 -18.43 2.56 -3.84
C VAL A 39 -18.92 1.97 -5.16
N TYR A 40 -18.20 0.98 -5.69
CA TYR A 40 -18.47 0.35 -6.99
C TYR A 40 -18.96 -1.08 -6.81
N GLN A 41 -19.95 -1.46 -7.62
CA GLN A 41 -20.56 -2.79 -7.58
C GLN A 41 -19.59 -3.87 -8.07
N ASP A 42 -18.88 -3.60 -9.18
CA ASP A 42 -17.96 -4.55 -9.80
C ASP A 42 -16.52 -4.04 -9.76
N VAL A 43 -15.68 -4.76 -9.02
CA VAL A 43 -14.24 -4.45 -8.90
C VAL A 43 -13.44 -5.70 -9.21
N VAL A 44 -12.76 -5.64 -10.34
CA VAL A 44 -11.90 -6.69 -10.88
C VAL A 44 -10.43 -6.24 -10.87
N VAL A 45 -9.54 -7.23 -10.82
CA VAL A 45 -8.11 -7.01 -10.95
C VAL A 45 -7.72 -7.35 -12.38
N ILE A 46 -7.10 -6.39 -13.08
CA ILE A 46 -6.50 -6.60 -14.39
C ILE A 46 -4.98 -6.58 -14.29
N LYS A 47 -4.28 -7.32 -15.15
CA LYS A 47 -2.81 -7.46 -15.10
C LYS A 47 -2.09 -6.17 -15.46
N SER A 48 -2.66 -5.41 -16.39
CA SER A 48 -2.13 -4.15 -16.89
C SER A 48 -3.26 -3.18 -17.21
N ALA A 49 -3.00 -1.88 -17.09
CA ALA A 49 -3.91 -0.83 -17.56
C ALA A 49 -4.11 -0.84 -19.10
N THR A 50 -3.27 -1.58 -19.83
CA THR A 50 -3.33 -1.72 -21.29
C THR A 50 -3.88 -3.08 -21.75
N ASP A 51 -4.39 -3.90 -20.82
CA ASP A 51 -4.95 -5.21 -21.13
C ASP A 51 -6.36 -5.06 -21.72
N SER A 52 -6.42 -4.80 -23.04
CA SER A 52 -7.66 -4.48 -23.75
C SER A 52 -8.67 -5.63 -23.77
N GLU A 53 -8.21 -6.88 -23.72
CA GLU A 53 -9.07 -8.06 -23.61
C GLU A 53 -9.75 -8.08 -22.25
N ALA A 54 -8.98 -7.97 -21.15
CA ALA A 54 -9.56 -7.95 -19.81
C ALA A 54 -10.48 -6.74 -19.58
N ILE A 55 -10.13 -5.57 -20.12
CA ILE A 55 -10.96 -4.35 -20.06
C ILE A 55 -12.31 -4.59 -20.75
N ARG A 56 -12.30 -5.18 -21.96
CA ARG A 56 -13.53 -5.43 -22.71
C ARG A 56 -14.37 -6.53 -22.06
N ASP A 57 -13.76 -7.63 -21.67
CA ASP A 57 -14.47 -8.82 -21.16
C ASP A 57 -15.13 -8.55 -19.79
N ASN A 58 -14.59 -7.62 -19.02
CA ASN A 58 -15.15 -7.18 -17.73
C ASN A 58 -15.89 -5.84 -17.81
N ALA A 59 -16.11 -5.28 -19.02
CA ALA A 59 -16.75 -3.99 -19.23
C ALA A 59 -16.19 -2.87 -18.33
N VAL A 60 -14.87 -2.81 -18.16
CA VAL A 60 -14.21 -1.84 -17.27
C VAL A 60 -14.40 -0.43 -17.82
N GLU A 61 -14.85 0.50 -16.98
CA GLU A 61 -15.00 1.92 -17.35
C GLU A 61 -13.87 2.80 -16.79
N LEU A 62 -13.33 2.43 -15.63
CA LEU A 62 -12.31 3.17 -14.90
C LEU A 62 -11.19 2.23 -14.44
N ILE A 63 -9.95 2.67 -14.58
CA ILE A 63 -8.77 1.93 -14.16
C ILE A 63 -8.08 2.68 -13.02
N TYR A 64 -7.90 1.99 -11.90
CA TYR A 64 -7.24 2.50 -10.71
C TYR A 64 -5.83 1.92 -10.61
N THR A 65 -4.82 2.79 -10.71
CA THR A 65 -3.40 2.41 -10.63
C THR A 65 -2.80 3.01 -9.35
N PRO A 66 -2.75 2.24 -8.25
CA PRO A 66 -2.16 2.69 -7.00
C PRO A 66 -0.63 2.65 -7.05
N VAL A 67 -0.01 3.63 -6.40
CA VAL A 67 1.43 3.73 -6.15
C VAL A 67 1.61 3.92 -4.65
N ILE A 68 2.31 2.99 -4.03
CA ILE A 68 2.48 2.93 -2.56
C ILE A 68 3.94 3.18 -2.22
N THR A 69 4.19 4.20 -1.41
CA THR A 69 5.48 4.48 -0.79
C THR A 69 5.34 4.33 0.71
N THR A 70 6.30 3.66 1.34
CA THR A 70 6.29 3.45 2.79
C THR A 70 7.66 3.75 3.37
N ALA A 71 7.68 4.25 4.60
CA ALA A 71 8.89 4.48 5.36
C ALA A 71 8.62 4.18 6.84
N SER A 72 9.63 3.68 7.53
CA SER A 72 9.61 3.59 9.00
C SER A 72 10.95 4.03 9.56
N SER A 73 10.93 4.53 10.79
CA SER A 73 12.13 4.91 11.51
C SER A 73 11.94 4.78 13.01
N SER A 74 13.06 4.83 13.73
CA SER A 74 13.09 4.96 15.19
C SER A 74 14.12 6.02 15.52
N ASP A 75 13.80 6.88 16.50
CA ASP A 75 14.75 7.86 17.02
C ASP A 75 15.81 7.20 17.93
N SER A 76 15.62 5.93 18.29
CA SER A 76 16.55 5.19 19.14
C SER A 76 17.58 4.40 18.33
N ALA A 77 18.86 4.72 18.56
CA ALA A 77 19.99 3.97 18.04
C ALA A 77 20.19 2.61 18.74
N PHE A 78 19.49 2.33 19.84
CA PHE A 78 19.70 1.15 20.68
C PHE A 78 18.46 0.29 20.93
N THR A 79 17.25 0.80 20.66
CA THR A 79 16.00 0.07 20.98
C THR A 79 15.14 -0.11 19.74
N TRP A 80 14.78 -1.37 19.52
CA TRP A 80 13.65 -1.79 18.71
C TRP A 80 12.38 -1.74 19.55
N PRO A 81 11.17 -1.57 18.98
CA PRO A 81 10.74 -1.47 17.56
C PRO A 81 10.62 -0.06 16.96
N PRO A 82 10.28 0.09 15.66
CA PRO A 82 10.12 1.41 15.05
C PRO A 82 8.97 2.19 15.70
N THR A 83 9.24 3.45 15.98
CA THR A 83 8.30 4.37 16.65
C THR A 83 7.60 5.29 15.67
N PHE A 84 8.04 5.33 14.42
CA PHE A 84 7.43 6.11 13.35
C PHE A 84 7.21 5.26 12.10
N PHE A 85 6.02 5.41 11.53
CA PHE A 85 5.62 4.80 10.27
C PHE A 85 4.95 5.85 9.40
N ARG A 86 5.26 5.83 8.11
CA ARG A 86 4.62 6.65 7.09
C ARG A 86 4.21 5.79 5.92
N VAL A 87 2.98 6.00 5.46
CA VAL A 87 2.45 5.42 4.24
C VAL A 87 1.94 6.56 3.37
N GLU A 88 2.45 6.64 2.15
CA GLU A 88 1.89 7.49 1.11
C GLU A 88 1.26 6.59 0.05
N LEU A 89 -0.04 6.79 -0.19
CA LEU A 89 -0.78 6.12 -1.24
C LEU A 89 -1.22 7.18 -2.24
N SER A 90 -0.73 7.08 -3.46
CA SER A 90 -1.33 7.80 -4.60
C SER A 90 -2.03 6.81 -5.51
N CYS A 91 -3.09 7.25 -6.19
CA CYS A 91 -3.82 6.41 -7.13
C CYS A 91 -4.21 7.25 -8.35
N ASN A 92 -3.70 6.84 -9.51
CA ASN A 92 -4.09 7.43 -10.77
C ASN A 92 -5.35 6.72 -11.28
N VAL A 93 -6.37 7.50 -11.58
CA VAL A 93 -7.62 7.05 -12.16
C VAL A 93 -7.62 7.43 -13.63
N THR A 94 -7.66 6.44 -14.50
CA THR A 94 -7.68 6.64 -15.96
C THR A 94 -8.94 6.06 -16.57
N ASP A 95 -9.33 6.59 -17.73
CA ASP A 95 -10.30 5.91 -18.60
C ASP A 95 -9.65 4.69 -19.30
N THR A 96 -10.45 3.95 -20.06
CA THR A 96 -10.00 2.79 -20.87
C THR A 96 -9.08 3.16 -22.03
N LYS A 97 -8.97 4.44 -22.38
CA LYS A 97 -8.07 4.96 -23.41
C LYS A 97 -6.73 5.42 -22.82
N GLY A 98 -6.58 5.38 -21.49
CA GLY A 98 -5.39 5.82 -20.77
C GLY A 98 -5.38 7.31 -20.44
N ASN A 99 -6.47 8.05 -20.66
CA ASN A 99 -6.56 9.44 -20.26
C ASN A 99 -6.68 9.55 -18.74
N LEU A 100 -5.82 10.33 -18.11
CA LEU A 100 -5.88 10.61 -16.69
C LEU A 100 -7.12 11.45 -16.37
N ILE A 101 -8.02 10.91 -15.57
CA ILE A 101 -9.21 11.61 -15.07
C ILE A 101 -8.87 12.35 -13.78
N LYS A 102 -8.19 11.67 -12.86
CA LYS A 102 -7.84 12.22 -11.55
C LYS A 102 -6.71 11.45 -10.90
N THR A 103 -5.94 12.15 -10.06
CA THR A 103 -5.03 11.51 -9.10
C THR A 103 -5.57 11.72 -7.69
N LEU A 104 -5.67 10.63 -6.94
CA LEU A 104 -5.96 10.63 -5.51
C LEU A 104 -4.63 10.53 -4.76
N LYS A 105 -4.47 11.29 -3.69
CA LYS A 105 -3.30 11.17 -2.80
C LYS A 105 -3.76 11.17 -1.35
N VAL A 106 -3.23 10.25 -0.57
CA VAL A 106 -3.44 10.13 0.87
C VAL A 106 -2.09 9.86 1.52
N ASP A 107 -1.84 10.57 2.61
CA ASP A 107 -0.65 10.40 3.44
C ASP A 107 -1.10 10.04 4.86
N GLY A 108 -0.50 9.00 5.44
CA GLY A 108 -0.79 8.52 6.78
C GLY A 108 0.49 8.37 7.59
N ASN A 109 0.47 8.89 8.82
CA ASN A 109 1.58 8.76 9.77
C ASN A 109 1.08 8.02 11.02
N GLY A 110 1.86 7.05 11.48
CA GLY A 110 1.66 6.32 12.73
C GLY A 110 2.84 6.56 13.66
N TYR A 111 2.55 6.80 14.92
CA TYR A 111 3.55 6.90 15.98
C TYR A 111 3.25 5.84 17.03
N ALA A 112 4.30 5.24 17.59
CA ALA A 112 4.23 4.31 18.70
C ALA A 112 5.28 4.68 19.75
N GLU A 113 4.94 4.54 21.02
CA GLU A 113 5.91 4.78 22.10
C GLU A 113 6.57 3.46 22.54
N PHE A 114 7.87 3.51 22.89
CA PHE A 114 8.60 2.33 23.38
C PHE A 114 7.92 1.66 24.59
N SER A 115 7.25 2.44 25.43
CA SER A 115 6.47 1.98 26.60
C SER A 115 5.29 1.08 26.21
N GLU A 116 4.64 1.32 25.07
CA GLU A 116 3.46 0.56 24.63
C GLU A 116 3.81 -0.91 24.32
N PHE A 117 5.04 -1.16 23.85
CA PHE A 117 5.56 -2.51 23.57
C PHE A 117 5.80 -3.34 24.83
N LYS A 118 5.99 -2.71 25.99
CA LYS A 118 6.17 -3.44 27.26
C LYS A 118 4.88 -4.07 27.77
N THR A 119 3.74 -3.54 27.34
CA THR A 119 2.41 -3.98 27.79
C THR A 119 1.60 -4.65 26.68
N ASN A 120 1.93 -4.40 25.41
CA ASN A 120 1.28 -5.02 24.26
C ASN A 120 2.28 -5.85 23.46
N LEU A 121 2.47 -7.10 23.90
CA LEU A 121 3.44 -8.04 23.33
C LEU A 121 3.19 -8.35 21.84
N GLY A 122 1.96 -8.15 21.34
CA GLY A 122 1.65 -8.32 19.90
C GLY A 122 2.26 -7.25 19.00
N LEU A 123 2.74 -6.15 19.59
CA LEU A 123 3.52 -5.12 18.90
C LEU A 123 5.04 -5.38 19.01
N ALA A 124 5.45 -6.32 19.86
CA ALA A 124 6.84 -6.63 20.19
C ALA A 124 7.41 -7.83 19.41
N GLY A 125 6.75 -8.25 18.32
CA GLY A 125 7.30 -9.21 17.36
C GLY A 125 6.64 -10.58 17.40
#